data_AF-A0A4W3I7F3-F1
#
_entry.id   AF-A0A4W3I7F3-F1
#
_cell.length_a   1.000
_cell.length_b   1.000
_cell.length_c   1.000
_cell.angle_alpha   90.00
_cell.angle_beta   90.00
_cell.angle_gamma   90.00
#
_symmetry.space_group_name_H-M   'P 1'
#
loop_
_entity.id
_entity.type
_entity.pdbx_description
1 polymer ?
#
loop_
_entity_poly.entity_id
_entity_poly.type
_entity_poly.pdbx_seq_one_letter_code
_entity_poly.pdbx_strand_id
1 'polypeptide(L)'
;MCGYGLSNSTVGIVGLGRIGIAVGQCLKPFGVKKFLYTDFEPKPDIAAQIQAEYVPLDKLAEESDFVTLHCALTPETQGLYNKDCFPR
;
A
#
# COMPACT_ATOMS: atom_id res chain seq x y z
N MET A 1 -7.63 5.72 -24.69
CA MET A 1 -6.65 4.81 -24.06
C MET A 1 -7.44 3.98 -23.05
N CYS A 2 -7.45 2.65 -23.18
CA CYS A 2 -8.25 1.77 -22.31
C CYS A 2 -7.36 1.18 -21.20
N GLY A 3 -7.78 1.26 -19.94
CA GLY A 3 -7.04 0.75 -18.77
C GLY A 3 -7.34 1.55 -17.50
N TYR A 4 -6.83 1.08 -16.36
CA TYR A 4 -6.89 1.80 -15.07
C TYR A 4 -5.69 2.74 -14.94
N GLY A 5 -5.94 3.98 -14.49
CA GLY A 5 -4.91 4.99 -14.28
C GLY A 5 -4.62 5.24 -12.80
N LEU A 6 -3.44 5.75 -12.51
CA LEU A 6 -3.00 6.13 -11.14
C LEU A 6 -3.52 7.51 -10.70
N SER A 7 -3.99 8.33 -11.63
CA SER A 7 -4.53 9.65 -11.29
C SER A 7 -5.85 9.49 -10.52
N ASN A 8 -5.98 10.22 -9.42
CA ASN A 8 -7.09 10.16 -8.47
C ASN A 8 -7.32 8.81 -7.78
N SER A 9 -6.38 7.86 -7.88
CA SER A 9 -6.50 6.54 -7.27
C SER A 9 -6.07 6.51 -5.79
N THR A 10 -6.46 5.44 -5.09
CA THR A 10 -5.92 5.04 -3.79
C THR A 10 -4.88 3.95 -3.99
N VAL A 11 -3.68 4.12 -3.43
CA VAL A 11 -2.60 3.13 -3.48
C VAL A 11 -2.33 2.57 -2.08
N GLY A 12 -2.44 1.26 -1.92
CA GLY A 12 -2.12 0.52 -0.71
C GLY A 12 -0.72 -0.09 -0.74
N ILE A 13 0.08 0.20 0.27
CA ILE A 13 1.47 -0.26 0.40
C ILE A 13 1.57 -1.24 1.57
N VAL A 14 1.90 -2.50 1.30
CA VAL A 14 2.14 -3.51 2.34
C VAL A 14 3.64 -3.58 2.64
N GLY A 15 4.03 -3.15 3.83
CA GLY A 15 5.41 -2.99 4.25
C GLY A 15 5.99 -1.63 3.85
N LEU A 16 5.94 -0.65 4.76
CA LEU A 16 6.48 0.70 4.57
C LEU A 16 7.94 0.78 5.01
N GLY A 17 8.76 -0.11 4.44
CA GLY A 17 10.23 -0.08 4.57
C GLY A 17 10.88 0.85 3.54
N ARG A 18 12.20 0.67 3.32
CA ARG A 18 12.98 1.46 2.35
C ARG A 18 12.42 1.39 0.92
N ILE A 19 11.95 0.21 0.49
CA ILE A 19 11.39 0.02 -0.85
C ILE A 19 9.97 0.61 -0.92
N GLY A 20 9.13 0.31 0.08
CA GLY A 20 7.75 0.82 0.11
C GLY A 20 7.67 2.33 0.06
N ILE A 21 8.53 3.04 0.80
CA ILE A 21 8.55 4.51 0.75
C ILE A 21 9.04 5.05 -0.59
N ALA A 22 10.08 4.44 -1.17
CA ALA A 22 10.60 4.84 -2.47
C ALA A 22 9.54 4.66 -3.58
N VAL A 23 8.78 3.56 -3.53
CA VAL A 23 7.65 3.33 -4.46
C VAL A 23 6.57 4.39 -4.26
N GLY A 24 6.16 4.69 -3.02
CA GLY A 24 5.20 5.76 -2.75
C GLY A 24 5.65 7.12 -3.28
N GLN A 25 6.94 7.45 -3.11
CA GLN A 25 7.53 8.68 -3.65
C GLN A 25 7.51 8.71 -5.18
N CYS A 26 7.82 7.59 -5.84
CA CYS A 26 7.74 7.46 -7.29
C CYS A 26 6.31 7.59 -7.83
N LEU A 27 5.31 7.13 -7.07
CA LEU A 27 3.90 7.16 -7.48
C LEU A 27 3.23 8.51 -7.23
N LYS A 28 3.71 9.29 -6.26
CA LYS A 28 3.12 10.60 -5.89
C LYS A 28 2.95 11.56 -7.08
N PRO A 29 3.91 11.72 -8.01
CA PRO A 29 3.76 12.59 -9.18
C PRO A 29 2.70 12.14 -10.20
N PHE A 30 2.20 10.90 -10.11
CA PHE A 30 1.15 10.39 -11.01
C PHE A 30 -0.26 10.89 -10.64
N GLY A 31 -0.39 11.71 -9.58
CA GLY A 31 -1.67 12.25 -9.14
C GLY A 31 -2.48 11.29 -8.27
N VAL A 32 -1.82 10.38 -7.55
CA VAL A 32 -2.46 9.52 -6.55
C VAL A 32 -3.15 10.38 -5.49
N LYS A 33 -4.41 10.07 -5.20
CA LYS A 33 -5.24 10.82 -4.25
C LYS A 33 -4.92 10.47 -2.80
N LYS A 34 -4.73 9.18 -2.52
CA LYS A 34 -4.57 8.66 -1.16
C LYS A 34 -3.54 7.54 -1.14
N PHE A 35 -2.62 7.60 -0.19
CA PHE A 35 -1.73 6.48 0.12
C PHE A 35 -2.21 5.82 1.42
N LEU A 36 -2.36 4.50 1.39
CA LEU A 36 -2.61 3.65 2.54
C LEU A 36 -1.37 2.79 2.78
N TYR A 37 -1.09 2.45 4.02
CA TYR A 37 -0.08 1.43 4.30
C TYR A 37 -0.46 0.55 5.48
N THR A 38 0.09 -0.66 5.45
CA THR A 38 0.05 -1.60 6.56
C THR A 38 1.45 -2.16 6.80
N ASP A 39 1.80 -2.41 8.05
CA ASP A 39 3.11 -2.90 8.48
C ASP A 39 2.94 -3.54 9.87
N PHE A 40 3.98 -4.17 10.40
CA PHE A 40 3.94 -4.75 11.75
C PHE A 40 3.69 -3.69 12.83
N GLU A 41 4.27 -2.50 12.65
CA GLU A 41 4.08 -1.34 13.53
C GLU A 41 3.86 -0.06 12.71
N PRO A 42 3.09 0.92 13.21
CA PRO A 42 2.96 2.23 12.58
C PRO A 42 4.31 2.95 12.46
N LYS A 43 4.57 3.58 11.33
CA LYS A 43 5.81 4.31 11.01
C LYS A 43 5.50 5.77 10.63
N PRO A 44 5.05 6.61 11.58
CA PRO A 44 4.53 7.95 11.29
C PRO A 44 5.56 8.84 10.58
N ASP A 45 6.84 8.77 10.97
CA ASP A 45 7.91 9.59 10.38
C ASP A 45 8.16 9.28 8.90
N ILE A 46 8.06 7.99 8.52
CA ILE A 46 8.24 7.55 7.13
C ILE A 46 6.97 7.84 6.34
N ALA A 47 5.80 7.56 6.92
CA ALA A 47 4.51 7.77 6.30
C ALA A 47 4.24 9.25 5.95
N ALA A 48 4.71 10.18 6.79
CA ALA A 48 4.55 11.61 6.56
C ALA A 48 5.14 12.10 5.22
N GLN A 49 6.19 11.45 4.71
CA GLN A 49 6.85 11.85 3.45
C GLN A 49 5.93 11.71 2.23
N ILE A 50 5.02 10.73 2.27
CA ILE A 50 4.01 10.47 1.22
C ILE A 50 2.58 10.72 1.70
N GLN A 51 2.41 11.22 2.93
CA GLN A 51 1.10 11.43 3.58
C GLN A 51 0.24 10.14 3.59
N ALA A 52 0.89 9.01 3.89
CA ALA A 52 0.20 7.72 3.95
C ALA A 52 -0.52 7.51 5.29
N GLU A 53 -1.73 6.95 5.22
CA GLU A 53 -2.54 6.57 6.39
C GLU A 53 -2.25 5.11 6.78
N TYR A 54 -1.97 4.86 8.07
CA TYR A 54 -1.82 3.50 8.59
C TYR A 54 -3.18 2.84 8.75
N VAL A 55 -3.37 1.68 8.13
CA VAL A 55 -4.63 0.93 8.17
C VAL A 55 -4.39 -0.58 8.32
N PRO A 56 -5.36 -1.33 8.89
CA PRO A 56 -5.34 -2.80 8.85
C PRO A 56 -5.35 -3.33 7.40
N LEU A 57 -4.84 -4.55 7.21
CA LEU A 57 -4.75 -5.21 5.90
C LEU A 57 -6.10 -5.29 5.18
N ASP A 58 -7.17 -5.62 5.89
CA ASP A 58 -8.52 -5.77 5.31
C ASP A 58 -9.01 -4.45 4.71
N LYS A 59 -8.87 -3.36 5.46
CA LYS A 59 -9.21 -2.01 5.01
C LYS A 59 -8.33 -1.58 3.82
N LEU A 60 -7.05 -1.95 3.84
CA LEU A 60 -6.14 -1.68 2.72
C LEU A 60 -6.60 -2.40 1.44
N ALA A 61 -6.96 -3.68 1.54
CA ALA A 61 -7.43 -4.47 0.40
C ALA A 61 -8.77 -3.95 -0.14
N GLU A 62 -9.66 -3.46 0.73
CA GLU A 62 -10.96 -2.92 0.35
C GLU A 62 -10.88 -1.52 -0.32
N GLU A 63 -10.07 -0.61 0.23
CA GLU A 63 -10.03 0.80 -0.22
C GLU A 63 -9.06 1.07 -1.37
N SER A 64 -8.13 0.17 -1.66
CA SER A 64 -7.05 0.42 -2.64
C SER A 64 -7.45 0.04 -4.06
N ASP A 65 -7.22 0.95 -5.02
CA ASP A 65 -7.30 0.64 -6.45
C ASP A 65 -6.07 -0.14 -6.92
N PHE A 66 -4.91 0.11 -6.29
CA PHE A 66 -3.64 -0.57 -6.54
C PHE A 66 -3.01 -0.98 -5.22
N VAL A 67 -2.51 -2.22 -5.15
CA VAL A 67 -1.78 -2.72 -3.98
C VAL A 67 -0.37 -3.12 -4.38
N THR A 68 0.63 -2.68 -3.59
CA THR A 68 2.03 -3.06 -3.79
C THR A 68 2.59 -3.74 -2.53
N LEU A 69 3.28 -4.87 -2.73
CA LEU A 69 3.83 -5.70 -1.66
C LEU A 69 5.36 -5.48 -1.57
N HIS A 70 5.83 -5.02 -0.41
CA HIS A 70 7.24 -4.75 -0.15
C HIS A 70 7.70 -5.25 1.23
N CYS A 71 6.89 -6.08 1.89
CA CYS A 71 7.26 -6.75 3.13
C CYS A 71 8.25 -7.89 2.88
N ALA A 72 9.10 -8.18 3.87
CA ALA A 72 9.95 -9.36 3.85
C ALA A 72 9.10 -10.63 3.97
N LEU A 73 9.55 -11.74 3.38
CA LEU A 73 8.95 -13.05 3.60
C LEU A 73 9.41 -13.60 4.95
N THR A 74 8.47 -13.72 5.89
CA THR A 74 8.64 -14.30 7.22
C THR A 74 7.49 -15.29 7.46
N PRO A 75 7.53 -16.14 8.50
CA PRO A 75 6.40 -17.00 8.85
C PRO A 75 5.09 -16.22 9.06
N GLU A 76 5.16 -14.99 9.56
CA GLU A 76 4.01 -14.12 9.80
C GLU A 76 3.46 -13.49 8.52
N THR A 77 4.30 -13.23 7.52
CA THR A 77 3.88 -12.63 6.24
C THR A 77 3.62 -13.69 5.15
N GLN A 78 3.98 -14.95 5.40
CA GLN A 78 3.72 -16.05 4.48
C GLN A 78 2.21 -16.28 4.37
N GLY A 79 1.66 -16.11 3.17
CA GLY A 79 0.23 -16.23 2.94
C GLY A 79 -0.60 -15.10 3.56
N LEU A 80 0.04 -13.99 3.95
CA LEU A 80 -0.64 -12.78 4.44
C LEU A 80 -1.64 -12.24 3.42
N TYR A 81 -1.24 -12.20 2.15
CA TYR A 81 -2.11 -11.82 1.04
C TYR A 81 -2.66 -13.10 0.38
N ASN A 82 -3.84 -13.53 0.82
CA ASN A 82 -4.47 -14.78 0.39
C ASN A 82 -5.86 -14.53 -0.21
N LYS A 83 -6.64 -15.61 -0.41
CA LYS A 83 -7.97 -15.55 -1.02
C LYS A 83 -8.94 -14.61 -0.26
N ASP A 84 -8.81 -14.50 1.05
CA ASP A 84 -9.70 -13.66 1.85
C ASP A 84 -9.48 -12.16 1.56
N CYS A 85 -8.28 -11.78 1.10
CA CYS A 85 -7.98 -10.44 0.61
C CYS A 85 -8.56 -10.16 -0.78
N PHE A 86 -9.04 -11.19 -1.50
CA PHE A 86 -9.63 -11.07 -2.84
C PHE A 86 -11.03 -11.72 -2.90
N PRO A 87 -12.04 -11.15 -2.23
CA PRO A 87 -13.39 -11.74 -2.17
C PRO A 87 -14.18 -11.67 -3.50
N ARG A 88 -13.54 -11.40 -4.64
CA ARG A 88 -14.16 -11.32 -5.97
C ARG A 88 -13.79 -12.50 -6.87
#